data_AF-A0A7Y4L8N4-F1
#
_entry.id   AF-A0A7Y4L8N4-F1
#
_cell.length_a   1.000
_cell.length_b   1.000
_cell.length_c   1.000
_cell.angle_alpha   90.00
_cell.angle_beta   90.00
_cell.angle_gamma   90.00
#
_symmetry.space_group_name_H-M   'P 1'
#
loop_
_entity.id
_entity.type
_entity.pdbx_description
1 polymer ?
#
loop_
_entity_poly.entity_id
_entity_poly.type
_entity_poly.pdbx_seq_one_letter_code
_entity_poly.pdbx_strand_id
1 'polypeptide(L)'
;MRNSFLRKGYVFSVFFILMSNSFIAYAQDIPLEPGYTAYDKHKAVNTCMQYLYVTRFKEIPADENMFPLCEQRFLALSRKLSHEQFIKERAESSPHQQQHTFNTYYDTLFGIPPADLSLPSTPENTP
;
A
#
# COMPACT_ATOMS: atom_id res chain seq x y z
N MET A 1 23.40 69.75 -4.02
CA MET A 1 24.53 68.84 -3.79
C MET A 1 24.03 67.41 -3.92
N ARG A 2 24.60 66.65 -4.86
CA ARG A 2 24.33 65.23 -5.12
C ARG A 2 24.76 64.41 -3.90
N ASN A 3 23.91 63.54 -3.38
CA ASN A 3 24.35 62.39 -2.61
C ASN A 3 23.58 61.14 -3.05
N SER A 4 24.31 60.33 -3.79
CA SER A 4 24.13 58.93 -4.15
C SER A 4 23.44 58.11 -3.06
N PHE A 5 22.24 57.61 -3.35
CA PHE A 5 21.64 56.47 -2.64
C PHE A 5 21.22 55.43 -3.67
N LEU A 6 22.23 54.77 -4.25
CA LEU A 6 22.07 53.62 -5.14
C LEU A 6 22.61 52.40 -4.42
N ARG A 7 21.83 51.32 -4.52
CA ARG A 7 22.22 49.91 -4.39
C ARG A 7 22.54 49.41 -2.98
N LYS A 8 21.54 48.82 -2.34
CA LYS A 8 21.61 47.52 -1.62
C LYS A 8 20.21 47.18 -1.10
N GLY A 9 19.35 46.64 -1.97
CA GLY A 9 17.99 46.28 -1.55
C GLY A 9 17.24 45.31 -2.46
N TYR A 10 17.88 44.73 -3.47
CA TYR A 10 17.21 43.92 -4.49
C TYR A 10 17.96 42.63 -4.82
N VAL A 11 18.48 41.93 -3.80
CA VAL A 11 19.11 40.60 -4.01
C VAL A 11 18.51 39.50 -3.11
N PHE A 12 17.67 39.85 -2.12
CA PHE A 12 17.18 38.89 -1.13
C PHE A 12 15.71 38.47 -1.27
N SER A 13 15.01 38.86 -2.34
CA SER A 13 13.56 38.65 -2.47
C SER A 13 13.10 37.80 -3.66
N VAL A 14 14.01 37.02 -4.27
CA VAL A 14 13.63 36.09 -5.38
C VAL A 14 14.06 34.64 -5.09
N PHE A 15 14.87 34.39 -4.05
CA PHE A 15 15.36 33.05 -3.73
C PHE A 15 14.37 32.18 -2.93
N PHE A 16 13.28 32.75 -2.40
CA PHE A 16 12.32 32.02 -1.56
C PHE A 16 11.14 31.39 -2.31
N ILE A 17 11.00 31.61 -3.63
CA ILE A 17 9.87 31.09 -4.43
C ILE A 17 10.22 29.78 -5.16
N LEU A 18 11.49 29.36 -5.18
CA LEU A 18 11.95 28.19 -5.97
C LEU A 18 12.13 26.89 -5.16
N MET A 19 11.82 26.87 -3.86
CA MET A 19 11.95 25.68 -2.99
C MET A 19 10.60 25.14 -2.49
N SER A 20 9.50 25.35 -3.23
CA SER A 20 8.16 24.85 -2.84
C SER A 20 7.53 23.88 -3.85
N ASN A 21 8.25 23.50 -4.91
CA ASN A 21 7.74 22.64 -5.98
C ASN A 21 8.31 21.22 -5.95
N SER A 22 8.20 20.50 -4.84
CA SER A 22 8.61 19.08 -4.82
C SER A 22 7.73 18.13 -4.01
N PHE A 23 6.51 18.53 -3.67
CA PHE A 23 5.53 17.59 -3.12
C PHE A 23 4.20 17.67 -3.84
N ILE A 24 4.21 17.51 -5.16
CA ILE A 24 3.07 16.89 -5.83
C ILE A 24 3.23 15.40 -5.54
N ALA A 25 2.65 14.96 -4.42
CA ALA A 25 2.41 13.54 -4.18
C ALA A 25 1.50 13.08 -5.32
N TYR A 26 2.11 12.41 -6.30
CA TYR A 26 1.36 11.77 -7.37
C TYR A 26 0.49 10.69 -6.73
N ALA A 27 -0.79 11.01 -6.52
CA ALA A 27 -1.83 10.00 -6.58
C ALA A 27 -1.83 9.48 -8.02
N GLN A 28 -0.89 8.58 -8.33
CA GLN A 28 -0.89 7.94 -9.64
C GLN A 28 -2.12 7.04 -9.66
N ASP A 29 -3.13 7.47 -10.42
CA ASP A 29 -4.19 6.60 -10.92
C ASP A 29 -3.54 5.57 -11.84
N ILE A 30 -2.97 4.53 -11.24
CA ILE A 30 -2.43 3.40 -11.99
C ILE A 30 -3.62 2.75 -12.67
N PRO A 31 -3.62 2.63 -14.01
CA PRO A 31 -4.73 2.03 -14.72
C PRO A 31 -4.92 0.60 -14.21
N LEU A 32 -6.12 0.33 -13.70
CA LEU A 32 -6.50 -1.02 -13.31
C LEU A 32 -6.67 -1.88 -14.56
N GLU A 33 -6.51 -3.19 -14.42
CA GLU A 33 -6.94 -4.12 -15.46
C GLU A 33 -8.42 -3.87 -15.82
N PRO A 34 -8.79 -3.97 -17.10
CA PRO A 34 -10.16 -3.73 -17.54
C PRO A 34 -11.14 -4.66 -16.82
N GLY A 35 -12.22 -4.08 -16.30
CA GLY A 35 -13.28 -4.80 -15.56
C GLY A 35 -13.29 -4.50 -14.06
N TYR A 36 -12.17 -4.07 -13.48
CA TYR A 36 -12.14 -3.68 -12.07
C TYR A 36 -12.88 -2.36 -11.82
N THR A 37 -13.72 -2.35 -10.79
CA THR A 37 -14.44 -1.14 -10.36
C THR A 37 -13.77 -0.47 -9.17
N ALA A 38 -14.09 0.81 -8.94
CA ALA A 38 -13.71 1.51 -7.71
C ALA A 38 -14.25 0.80 -6.44
N TYR A 39 -15.40 0.13 -6.56
CA TYR A 39 -15.97 -0.68 -5.49
C TYR A 39 -15.11 -1.90 -5.15
N ASP A 40 -14.58 -2.59 -6.17
CA ASP A 40 -13.69 -3.74 -5.98
C ASP A 40 -12.39 -3.33 -5.28
N LYS A 41 -11.79 -2.20 -5.70
CA LYS A 41 -10.65 -1.60 -5.01
C LYS A 41 -10.97 -1.31 -3.54
N HIS A 42 -12.07 -0.60 -3.28
CA HIS A 42 -12.45 -0.21 -1.92
C HIS A 42 -12.67 -1.43 -1.02
N LYS A 43 -13.33 -2.48 -1.51
CA LYS A 43 -13.54 -3.72 -0.75
C LYS A 43 -12.22 -4.42 -0.43
N ALA A 44 -11.35 -4.61 -1.43
CA ALA A 44 -10.07 -5.29 -1.23
C ALA A 44 -9.15 -4.53 -0.24
N VAL A 45 -9.08 -3.20 -0.37
CA VAL A 45 -8.31 -2.34 0.54
C VAL A 45 -8.85 -2.44 1.96
N ASN A 46 -10.18 -2.34 2.16
CA ASN A 46 -10.77 -2.48 3.49
C ASN A 46 -10.53 -3.87 4.09
N THR A 47 -10.62 -4.94 3.30
CA THR A 47 -10.30 -6.30 3.77
C THR A 47 -8.86 -6.40 4.25
N CYS A 48 -7.90 -5.85 3.50
CA CYS A 48 -6.50 -5.77 3.93
C CYS A 48 -6.33 -4.96 5.22
N MET A 49 -6.97 -3.79 5.32
CA MET A 49 -6.90 -2.94 6.51
C MET A 49 -7.46 -3.67 7.74
N GLN A 50 -8.64 -4.28 7.63
CA GLN A 50 -9.26 -5.05 8.71
C GLN A 50 -8.36 -6.18 9.19
N TYR A 51 -7.74 -6.92 8.27
CA TYR A 51 -6.79 -7.97 8.63
C TYR A 51 -5.58 -7.40 9.39
N LEU A 52 -4.98 -6.31 8.92
CA LEU A 52 -3.84 -5.68 9.60
C LEU A 52 -4.23 -5.16 10.99
N TYR A 53 -5.39 -4.52 11.14
CA TYR A 53 -5.88 -4.07 12.44
C TYR A 53 -6.08 -5.23 13.41
N VAL A 54 -6.75 -6.29 12.96
CA VAL A 54 -7.01 -7.47 13.80
C VAL A 54 -5.72 -8.21 14.14
N THR A 55 -4.71 -8.23 13.28
CA THR A 55 -3.49 -9.01 13.51
C THR A 55 -2.39 -8.26 14.24
N ARG A 56 -2.23 -6.95 13.98
CA ARG A 56 -1.09 -6.15 14.44
C ARG A 56 -1.43 -5.06 15.45
N PHE A 57 -2.68 -4.60 15.48
CA PHE A 57 -3.08 -3.41 16.24
C PHE A 57 -4.21 -3.72 17.24
N LYS A 58 -4.23 -4.93 17.80
CA LYS A 58 -5.23 -5.34 18.81
C LYS A 58 -5.19 -4.48 20.07
N GLU A 59 -3.98 -4.09 20.49
CA GLU A 59 -3.75 -3.41 21.77
C GLU A 59 -3.27 -1.97 21.61
N ILE A 60 -2.50 -1.70 20.54
CA ILE A 60 -1.91 -0.39 20.26
C ILE A 60 -2.43 0.07 18.89
N PRO A 61 -2.98 1.29 18.77
CA PRO A 61 -3.42 1.81 17.49
C PRO A 61 -2.24 1.97 16.52
N ALA A 62 -2.54 1.94 15.22
CA ALA A 62 -1.52 2.17 14.21
C ALA A 62 -1.07 3.64 14.26
N ASP A 63 0.22 3.87 14.52
CA ASP A 63 0.85 5.20 14.45
C ASP A 63 0.98 5.68 12.99
N GLU A 64 0.99 4.75 12.03
CA GLU A 64 1.17 5.00 10.61
C GLU A 64 -0.08 4.65 9.78
N ASN A 65 -0.31 5.41 8.71
CA ASN A 65 -1.39 5.15 7.77
C ASN A 65 -1.07 3.91 6.90
N MET A 66 -1.84 2.83 7.09
CA MET A 66 -1.66 1.56 6.36
C MET A 66 -2.39 1.51 5.01
N PHE A 67 -3.20 2.52 4.66
CA PHE A 67 -3.93 2.55 3.39
C PHE A 67 -3.02 2.41 2.15
N PRO A 68 -1.87 3.11 2.04
CA PRO A 68 -0.98 2.98 0.88
C PRO A 68 -0.46 1.55 0.67
N LEU A 69 -0.16 0.84 1.76
CA LEU A 69 0.25 -0.57 1.70
C LEU A 69 -0.87 -1.45 1.12
N CYS A 70 -2.10 -1.26 1.59
CA CYS A 70 -3.23 -2.04 1.11
C CYS A 70 -3.61 -1.69 -0.34
N GLU A 71 -3.46 -0.43 -0.75
CA GLU A 71 -3.62 -0.04 -2.17
C GLU A 71 -2.56 -0.69 -3.06
N GLN A 72 -1.30 -0.72 -2.62
CA GLN A 72 -0.22 -1.40 -3.34
C GLN A 72 -0.49 -2.90 -3.49
N ARG A 73 -0.99 -3.55 -2.44
CA ARG A 73 -1.36 -4.97 -2.48
C ARG A 73 -2.52 -5.23 -3.42
N PHE A 74 -3.53 -4.35 -3.45
CA PHE A 74 -4.60 -4.43 -4.42
C PHE A 74 -4.09 -4.27 -5.86
N LEU A 75 -3.18 -3.34 -6.12
CA LEU A 75 -2.55 -3.18 -7.44
C LEU A 75 -1.75 -4.41 -7.86
N ALA A 76 -1.06 -5.05 -6.91
CA ALA A 76 -0.38 -6.32 -7.18
C ALA A 76 -1.39 -7.43 -7.51
N LEU A 77 -2.51 -7.48 -6.79
CA LEU A 77 -3.58 -8.45 -7.02
C LEU A 77 -4.24 -8.26 -8.38
N SER A 78 -4.58 -7.02 -8.76
CA SER A 78 -5.23 -6.72 -10.04
C SER A 78 -4.35 -7.02 -11.25
N ARG A 79 -3.03 -7.11 -11.07
CA ARG A 79 -2.09 -7.53 -12.12
C ARG A 79 -1.92 -9.06 -12.20
N LYS A 80 -2.26 -9.78 -11.13
CA LYS A 80 -2.13 -11.24 -11.05
C LYS A 80 -3.40 -11.95 -11.50
N LEU A 81 -4.56 -11.40 -11.16
CA LEU A 81 -5.86 -12.00 -11.44
C LEU A 81 -6.61 -11.19 -12.49
N SER A 82 -7.33 -11.88 -13.38
CA SER A 82 -8.39 -11.25 -14.14
C SER A 82 -9.56 -10.87 -13.21
N HIS A 83 -10.41 -9.94 -13.64
CA HIS A 83 -11.58 -9.54 -12.83
C HIS A 83 -12.52 -10.72 -12.52
N GLU A 84 -12.70 -11.65 -13.46
CA GLU A 84 -13.48 -12.87 -13.25
C GLU A 84 -12.86 -13.77 -12.16
N GLN A 85 -11.55 -14.00 -12.22
CA GLN A 85 -10.81 -14.75 -11.20
C GLN A 85 -10.89 -14.06 -9.84
N PHE A 86 -10.80 -12.72 -9.81
CA PHE A 86 -10.95 -11.95 -8.59
C PHE A 86 -12.32 -12.12 -7.95
N ILE A 87 -13.41 -12.08 -8.72
CA ILE A 87 -14.76 -12.29 -8.18
C ILE A 87 -14.87 -13.71 -7.63
N LYS A 88 -14.36 -14.70 -8.36
CA LYS A 88 -14.38 -16.11 -7.97
C LYS A 88 -13.59 -16.35 -6.68
N GLU A 89 -12.32 -15.97 -6.65
CA GLU A 89 -11.43 -16.18 -5.50
C GLU A 89 -11.87 -15.38 -4.27
N ARG A 90 -12.49 -14.20 -4.46
CA ARG A 90 -13.09 -13.43 -3.36
C ARG A 90 -14.29 -14.15 -2.75
N ALA A 91 -15.12 -14.79 -3.59
CA ALA A 91 -16.31 -15.51 -3.16
C ALA A 91 -15.99 -16.84 -2.49
N GLU A 92 -14.86 -17.45 -2.87
CA GLU A 92 -14.28 -18.56 -2.13
C GLU A 92 -13.91 -18.05 -0.72
N SER A 93 -14.53 -18.64 0.29
CA SER A 93 -14.35 -18.23 1.68
C SER A 93 -12.88 -18.30 2.08
N SER A 94 -12.35 -17.25 2.69
CA SER A 94 -11.03 -17.29 3.33
C SER A 94 -11.02 -18.42 4.35
N PRO A 95 -10.13 -19.43 4.24
CA PRO A 95 -10.12 -20.55 5.15
C PRO A 95 -9.51 -20.08 6.47
N HIS A 96 -10.34 -19.58 7.38
CA HIS A 96 -10.04 -19.62 8.81
C HIS A 96 -10.04 -21.07 9.36
N GLN A 97 -10.08 -22.08 8.50
CA GLN A 97 -9.95 -23.50 8.83
C GLN A 97 -8.64 -24.05 8.26
N GLN A 98 -7.61 -24.08 9.11
CA GLN A 98 -6.58 -25.12 9.37
C GLN A 98 -6.11 -26.12 8.27
N GLN A 99 -6.41 -25.92 6.99
CA GLN A 99 -5.81 -26.63 5.88
C GLN A 99 -5.45 -25.58 4.83
N HIS A 100 -4.15 -25.44 4.56
CA HIS A 100 -3.56 -24.48 3.62
C HIS A 100 -4.13 -24.67 2.20
N THR A 101 -5.30 -24.12 1.92
CA THR A 101 -5.76 -23.84 0.56
C THR A 101 -5.30 -22.43 0.23
N PHE A 102 -4.21 -22.31 -0.54
CA PHE A 102 -3.71 -21.05 -1.06
C PHE A 102 -4.82 -20.35 -1.87
N ASN A 103 -5.11 -19.11 -1.53
CA ASN A 103 -6.08 -18.30 -2.23
C ASN A 103 -5.39 -16.99 -2.58
N THR A 104 -5.11 -16.79 -3.87
CA THR A 104 -4.27 -15.68 -4.37
C THR A 104 -4.82 -14.33 -3.95
N TYR A 105 -6.15 -14.19 -3.88
CA TYR A 105 -6.84 -13.01 -3.36
C TYR A 105 -6.43 -12.69 -1.92
N TYR A 106 -6.63 -13.62 -0.97
CA TYR A 106 -6.31 -13.36 0.44
C TYR A 106 -4.80 -13.33 0.69
N ASP A 107 -4.03 -14.21 0.05
CA ASP A 107 -2.58 -14.30 0.24
C ASP A 107 -1.89 -13.00 -0.19
N THR A 108 -2.28 -12.45 -1.35
CA THR A 108 -1.73 -11.18 -1.84
C THR A 108 -2.17 -10.00 -0.97
N LEU A 109 -3.43 -9.95 -0.52
CA LEU A 109 -3.93 -8.86 0.34
C LEU A 109 -3.34 -8.90 1.76
N PHE A 110 -3.08 -10.08 2.29
CA PHE A 110 -2.52 -10.25 3.65
C PHE A 110 -1.00 -10.23 3.64
N GLY A 111 -0.37 -10.42 2.48
CA GLY A 111 1.07 -10.49 2.33
C GLY A 111 1.63 -11.80 2.89
N ILE A 112 0.87 -12.89 2.76
CA ILE A 112 1.30 -14.23 3.16
C ILE A 112 2.18 -14.76 2.02
N PRO A 113 3.44 -15.15 2.28
CA PRO A 113 4.28 -15.73 1.26
C PRO A 113 3.69 -17.09 0.82
N PRO A 114 3.78 -17.45 -0.47
CA PRO A 114 3.45 -18.80 -0.90
C PRO A 114 4.33 -19.82 -0.14
N ALA A 115 3.78 -20.99 0.20
CA ALA A 115 4.46 -21.93 1.13
C ALA A 115 5.73 -22.57 0.56
N ASP A 116 6.03 -22.38 -0.72
CA ASP A 116 7.31 -22.73 -1.31
C ASP A 116 8.48 -21.84 -0.80
N LEU A 117 8.16 -20.71 -0.16
CA LEU A 117 9.13 -19.78 0.44
C LEU A 117 9.17 -19.82 1.98
N SER A 118 8.29 -20.58 2.63
CA SER A 118 8.44 -20.86 4.07
C SER A 118 9.57 -21.87 4.26
N LEU A 119 10.77 -21.37 4.56
CA LEU A 119 11.94 -22.15 4.97
C LEU A 119 11.54 -23.26 5.97
N PRO A 120 12.06 -24.49 5.80
CA PRO A 120 11.81 -25.56 6.75
C PRO A 120 12.27 -25.12 8.14
N SER A 121 11.37 -25.22 9.11
CA SER A 121 11.65 -25.03 10.53
C SER A 121 12.91 -25.82 10.90
N THR A 122 14.00 -25.11 11.17
CA THR A 122 15.23 -25.73 11.66
C THR A 122 14.90 -26.36 13.02
N PRO A 123 15.16 -27.67 13.25
CA PRO A 123 14.98 -28.25 14.57
C PRO A 123 16.01 -27.60 15.51
N GLU A 124 15.50 -26.84 16.47
CA GLU A 124 16.26 -26.29 17.59
C GLU A 124 16.77 -27.48 18.42
N ASN A 125 18.05 -27.82 18.23
CA ASN A 125 18.73 -28.80 19.07
C ASN A 125 18.93 -28.19 20.46
N THR A 126 18.20 -28.75 21.42
CA THR A 126 18.34 -28.58 22.87
C THR A 126 19.75 -28.96 23.34
N PRO A 127 20.45 -28.15 24.15
CA PRO A 127 21.55 -28.62 24.99
C PRO A 127 21.05 -29.36 26.24
#